data_AF-A0A960YC25-F1
#
_entry.id   AF-A0A960YC25-F1
#
_cell.length_a   1.000
_cell.length_b   1.000
_cell.length_c   1.000
_cell.angle_alpha   90.00
_cell.angle_beta   90.00
_cell.angle_gamma   90.00
#
_symmetry.space_group_name_H-M   'P 1'
#
loop_
_entity.id
_entity.type
_entity.pdbx_description
1 polymer ?
#
loop_
_entity_poly.entity_id
_entity_poly.type
_entity_poly.pdbx_seq_one_letter_code
_entity_poly.pdbx_strand_id
1 'polypeptide(L)'
;MKLSPEYIEFEDFPAFASFLYENELIGIAQMANPIQDKNGKVLIQENAKLKGGMISKLETMHGQYEPIFHIKITFELVERLKSRFIESIYTRLDKDSVEDMISMLFNSETERTISYKGVIEHSLRDSFIVISSYRLWREKKKYFSYSIESALLSMGIAYSVEMPIKYLHRYAFLAGLFMDLALSENEYWKIPLQRDAQMMQLADFSSSLGRKIGLPSFVQEAIRRHWIPGMYWGGGGPEELELDMERISDHPFKLFQDKEIKEPEVEPELVEYLIEILKIVRFLKETMKKVPDNENTSKTILTMFAYNLEKKIFKEEIAEPFIKKFKTYEAIIDRMRAIAKIEKQCQYPPAAWAYPKPQATQVLCKNNVESCPFYERGWDLKIVSQ
;
A
#
# COMPACT_ATOMS: atom_id res chain seq x y z
N MET A 1 0.24 21.78 2.15
CA MET A 1 1.59 21.81 2.77
C MET A 1 2.63 21.46 1.71
N LYS A 2 3.71 22.23 1.59
CA LYS A 2 4.84 21.94 0.68
C LYS A 2 6.03 21.43 1.49
N LEU A 3 6.78 20.46 0.96
CA LEU A 3 7.93 19.89 1.66
C LEU A 3 9.21 20.21 0.90
N SER A 4 10.20 20.70 1.63
CA SER A 4 11.58 20.87 1.19
C SER A 4 12.48 19.98 2.05
N PRO A 5 13.73 19.67 1.63
CA PRO A 5 14.64 18.83 2.41
C PRO A 5 14.87 19.31 3.85
N GLU A 6 14.79 20.62 4.09
CA GLU A 6 15.12 21.26 5.37
C GLU A 6 13.92 21.85 6.12
N TYR A 7 12.80 22.09 5.44
CA TYR A 7 11.65 22.77 6.02
C TYR A 7 10.31 22.32 5.41
N ILE A 8 9.25 22.58 6.17
CA ILE A 8 7.85 22.46 5.76
C ILE A 8 7.31 23.86 5.51
N GLU A 9 6.73 24.08 4.33
CA GLU A 9 6.19 25.36 3.91
C GLU A 9 4.65 25.38 3.96
N PHE A 10 4.12 26.47 4.49
CA PHE A 10 2.71 26.83 4.51
C PHE A 10 2.53 28.20 3.85
N GLU A 11 1.52 28.34 3.01
CA GLU A 11 1.23 29.57 2.24
C GLU A 11 0.09 30.39 2.85
N ASP A 12 -0.44 29.95 3.99
CA ASP A 12 -1.49 30.62 4.73
C ASP A 12 -1.35 30.40 6.25
N PHE A 13 -1.78 31.41 7.01
CA PHE A 13 -1.71 31.38 8.47
C PHE A 13 -2.63 30.31 9.10
N PRO A 14 -3.88 30.10 8.66
CA PRO A 14 -4.73 29.05 9.21
C PRO A 14 -4.11 27.65 9.14
N ALA A 15 -3.57 27.23 8.01
CA ALA A 15 -2.94 25.93 7.83
C ALA A 15 -1.68 25.77 8.72
N PHE A 16 -0.88 26.84 8.82
CA PHE A 16 0.27 26.92 9.72
C PHE A 16 -0.14 26.79 11.20
N ALA A 17 -1.12 27.58 11.65
CA ALA A 17 -1.60 27.57 13.02
C ALA A 17 -2.22 26.22 13.39
N SER A 18 -3.12 25.68 12.55
CA SER A 18 -3.71 24.36 12.76
C SER A 18 -2.65 23.27 12.83
N PHE A 19 -1.61 23.32 11.97
CA PHE A 19 -0.51 22.37 12.05
C PHE A 19 0.21 22.41 13.40
N LEU A 20 0.46 23.59 13.96
CA LEU A 20 1.12 23.71 15.26
C LEU A 20 0.25 23.20 16.41
N TYR A 21 -1.03 23.56 16.42
CA TYR A 21 -1.94 23.21 17.52
C TYR A 21 -2.34 21.74 17.49
N GLU A 22 -2.76 21.20 16.33
CA GLU A 22 -3.20 19.80 16.18
C GLU A 22 -2.10 18.79 16.55
N ASN A 23 -0.84 19.15 16.29
CA ASN A 23 0.31 18.30 16.56
C ASN A 23 1.02 18.64 17.87
N GLU A 24 0.48 19.56 18.67
CA GLU A 24 1.07 20.02 19.93
C GLU A 24 2.56 20.40 19.78
N LEU A 25 2.85 21.26 18.79
CA LEU A 25 4.20 21.67 18.38
C LEU A 25 4.63 23.02 18.95
N ILE A 26 3.78 23.68 19.74
CA ILE A 26 4.14 24.91 20.44
C ILE A 26 5.29 24.62 21.41
N GLY A 27 6.38 25.39 21.29
CA GLY A 27 7.62 25.18 22.03
C GLY A 27 8.57 24.13 21.42
N ILE A 28 8.14 23.43 20.38
CA ILE A 28 8.93 22.40 19.66
C ILE A 28 9.33 22.91 18.27
N ALA A 29 8.35 23.36 17.48
CA ALA A 29 8.57 23.84 16.12
C ALA A 29 9.47 25.08 16.11
N GLN A 30 10.38 25.12 15.15
CA GLN A 30 11.33 26.20 14.92
C GLN A 30 11.10 26.80 13.53
N MET A 31 11.23 28.11 13.41
CA MET A 31 11.22 28.77 12.11
C MET A 31 12.52 28.48 11.35
N ALA A 32 12.43 28.05 10.11
CA ALA A 32 13.57 27.95 9.19
C ALA A 32 13.96 29.32 8.63
N ASN A 33 12.98 30.19 8.39
CA ASN A 33 13.18 31.56 7.88
C ASN A 33 12.52 32.57 8.83
N PRO A 34 13.07 33.80 8.96
CA PRO A 34 12.44 34.84 9.77
C PRO A 34 11.10 35.27 9.16
N ILE A 35 10.16 35.68 10.02
CA ILE A 35 8.91 36.32 9.60
C ILE A 35 9.09 37.82 9.76
N GLN A 36 8.85 38.56 8.69
CA GLN A 36 8.96 40.01 8.65
C GLN A 36 7.61 40.65 8.34
N ASP A 37 7.36 41.84 8.87
CA ASP A 37 6.25 42.66 8.39
C ASP A 37 6.58 43.29 7.03
N LYS A 38 5.59 43.92 6.39
CA LYS A 38 5.73 44.61 5.10
C LYS A 38 6.74 45.78 5.11
N ASN A 39 7.19 46.22 6.29
CA ASN A 39 8.21 47.26 6.46
C ASN A 39 9.60 46.67 6.74
N GLY A 40 9.76 45.34 6.67
CA GLY A 40 11.03 44.64 6.92
C GLY A 40 11.36 44.44 8.40
N LYS A 41 10.45 44.75 9.33
CA LYS A 41 10.67 44.50 10.75
C LYS A 41 10.49 43.02 11.05
N VAL A 42 11.51 42.41 11.66
CA VAL A 42 11.47 41.00 12.10
C VAL A 42 10.44 40.83 13.22
N LEU A 43 9.39 40.06 12.95
CA LEU A 43 8.36 39.66 13.91
C LEU A 43 8.78 38.42 14.69
N ILE A 44 9.36 37.44 13.99
CA ILE A 44 9.92 36.21 14.57
C ILE A 44 11.26 35.95 13.88
N GLN A 45 12.29 35.70 14.68
CA GLN A 45 13.64 35.44 14.18
C GLN A 45 13.78 34.04 13.56
N GLU A 46 14.77 33.88 12.70
CA GLU A 46 15.21 32.57 12.21
C GLU A 46 15.63 31.66 13.38
N ASN A 47 15.39 30.35 13.25
CA ASN A 47 15.67 29.32 14.26
C ASN A 47 14.96 29.53 15.62
N ALA A 48 14.06 30.52 15.73
CA ALA A 48 13.31 30.75 16.95
C ALA A 48 12.26 29.64 17.16
N LYS A 49 12.21 29.09 18.39
CA LYS A 49 11.12 28.20 18.82
C LYS A 49 9.81 28.99 18.92
N LEU A 50 8.75 28.46 18.32
CA LEU A 50 7.43 29.09 18.26
C LEU A 50 6.71 28.96 19.60
N LYS A 51 6.43 30.09 20.25
CA LYS A 51 5.67 30.17 21.52
C LYS A 51 4.22 30.58 21.25
N GLY A 52 3.28 30.17 22.10
CA GLY A 52 1.85 30.50 21.93
C GLY A 52 1.59 32.00 21.74
N GLY A 53 2.21 32.86 22.55
CA GLY A 53 2.08 34.32 22.41
C GLY A 53 2.61 34.89 21.09
N MET A 54 3.55 34.21 20.42
CA MET A 54 4.00 34.60 19.08
C MET A 54 2.93 34.30 18.03
N ILE A 55 2.26 33.15 18.14
CA ILE A 55 1.19 32.74 17.22
C ILE A 55 -0.02 33.66 17.36
N SER A 56 -0.45 33.95 18.60
CA SER A 56 -1.55 34.89 18.85
C SER A 56 -1.24 36.30 18.33
N LYS A 57 0.03 36.72 18.38
CA LYS A 57 0.46 38.00 17.80
C LYS A 57 0.40 37.99 16.28
N LEU A 58 0.84 36.92 15.62
CA LEU A 58 0.70 36.79 14.17
C LEU A 58 -0.77 36.77 13.71
N GLU A 59 -1.66 36.18 14.51
CA GLU A 59 -3.10 36.16 14.23
C GLU A 59 -3.68 37.58 14.23
N THR A 60 -3.33 38.41 15.21
CA THR A 60 -3.81 39.80 15.29
C THR A 60 -3.19 40.72 14.24
N MET A 61 -2.03 40.35 13.69
CA MET A 61 -1.31 41.10 12.65
C MET A 61 -1.61 40.60 11.23
N HIS A 62 -2.69 39.85 11.01
CA HIS A 62 -3.04 39.32 9.71
C HIS A 62 -3.06 40.40 8.62
N GLY A 63 -2.41 40.14 7.49
CA GLY A 63 -2.25 41.08 6.38
C GLY A 63 -1.10 42.09 6.51
N GLN A 64 -0.39 42.11 7.64
CA GLN A 64 0.79 42.96 7.86
C GLN A 64 2.13 42.26 7.53
N TYR A 65 2.10 40.96 7.27
CA TYR A 65 3.24 40.14 6.85
C TYR A 65 2.86 39.31 5.62
N GLU A 66 3.86 38.75 4.93
CA GLU A 66 3.64 37.79 3.86
C GLU A 66 3.32 36.42 4.46
N PRO A 67 2.20 35.76 4.09
CA PRO A 67 1.70 34.57 4.78
C PRO A 67 2.46 33.29 4.38
N ILE A 68 3.77 33.37 4.21
CA ILE A 68 4.63 32.22 3.91
C ILE A 68 5.41 31.85 5.16
N PHE A 69 5.25 30.60 5.60
CA PHE A 69 5.83 30.10 6.84
C PHE A 69 6.69 28.87 6.56
N HIS A 70 7.96 28.94 6.96
CA HIS A 70 8.90 27.82 6.83
C HIS A 70 9.21 27.24 8.20
N ILE A 71 8.71 26.04 8.51
CA ILE A 71 9.02 25.31 9.75
C ILE A 71 10.21 24.39 9.49
N LYS A 72 11.28 24.55 10.26
CA LYS A 72 12.49 23.72 10.17
C LYS A 72 12.21 22.26 10.54
N ILE A 73 12.73 21.33 9.76
CA ILE A 73 12.67 19.89 10.03
C ILE A 73 13.70 19.53 11.10
N THR A 74 13.25 19.48 12.36
CA THR A 74 14.08 19.08 13.50
C THR A 74 13.75 17.65 13.94
N PHE A 75 14.67 17.01 14.67
CA PHE A 75 14.42 15.68 15.25
C PHE A 75 13.18 15.66 16.15
N GLU A 76 13.03 16.65 17.05
CA GLU A 76 11.87 16.76 17.95
C GLU A 76 10.54 16.87 17.18
N LEU A 77 10.51 17.65 16.10
CA LEU A 77 9.35 17.76 15.22
C LEU A 77 9.02 16.41 14.58
N VAL A 78 10.02 15.75 14.01
CA VAL A 78 9.86 14.47 13.30
C VAL A 78 9.35 13.39 14.24
N GLU A 79 9.90 13.26 15.45
CA GLU A 79 9.45 12.28 16.44
C GLU A 79 8.00 12.54 16.89
N ARG A 80 7.60 13.82 17.01
CA ARG A 80 6.21 14.17 17.32
C ARG A 80 5.24 13.78 16.21
N LEU A 81 5.58 14.10 14.96
CA LEU A 81 4.77 13.73 13.79
C LEU A 81 4.70 12.22 13.60
N LYS A 82 5.83 11.52 13.79
CA LYS A 82 5.91 10.07 13.78
C LYS A 82 4.99 9.45 14.82
N SER A 83 5.04 9.93 16.06
CA SER A 83 4.19 9.41 17.13
C SER A 83 2.71 9.54 16.79
N ARG A 84 2.28 10.70 16.28
CA ARG A 84 0.89 10.93 15.82
C ARG A 84 0.49 10.04 14.66
N PHE A 85 1.37 9.89 13.69
CA PHE A 85 1.16 9.01 12.55
C PHE A 85 0.97 7.56 12.99
N ILE A 86 1.84 7.07 13.88
CA ILE A 86 1.80 5.70 14.40
C ILE A 86 0.52 5.46 15.24
N GLU A 87 0.15 6.41 16.09
CA GLU A 87 -1.11 6.38 16.85
C GLU A 87 -2.34 6.21 15.93
N SER A 88 -2.32 6.88 14.76
CA SER A 88 -3.38 6.76 13.76
C SER A 88 -3.48 5.36 13.14
N ILE A 89 -2.36 4.64 13.03
CA ILE A 89 -2.33 3.25 12.54
C ILE A 89 -2.89 2.31 13.61
N TYR A 90 -2.46 2.46 14.87
CA TYR A 90 -2.92 1.61 15.97
C TYR A 90 -4.41 1.76 16.21
N THR A 91 -4.91 3.00 16.23
CA THR A 91 -6.36 3.28 16.35
C THR A 91 -7.15 2.64 15.21
N ARG A 92 -6.53 2.39 14.05
CA ARG A 92 -7.16 1.65 12.96
C ARG A 92 -7.17 0.16 13.24
N LEU A 93 -6.04 -0.43 13.64
CA LEU A 93 -5.91 -1.84 14.04
C LEU A 93 -6.87 -2.25 15.16
N ASP A 94 -7.11 -1.36 16.13
CA ASP A 94 -7.99 -1.62 17.27
C ASP A 94 -9.49 -1.49 16.95
N LYS A 95 -9.85 -1.03 15.75
CA LYS A 95 -11.26 -1.04 15.31
C LYS A 95 -11.60 -2.43 14.78
N ASP A 96 -12.75 -2.95 15.21
CA ASP A 96 -13.35 -4.23 14.77
C ASP A 96 -13.61 -4.35 13.25
N SER A 97 -13.12 -3.41 12.44
CA SER A 97 -13.29 -3.33 10.99
C SER A 97 -11.98 -3.44 10.20
N VAL A 98 -10.85 -3.85 10.82
CA VAL A 98 -9.65 -4.20 10.05
C VAL A 98 -9.91 -5.55 9.43
N GLU A 99 -10.59 -5.52 8.28
CA GLU A 99 -10.89 -6.60 7.34
C GLU A 99 -10.39 -7.97 7.85
N ASP A 100 -11.31 -8.91 8.11
CA ASP A 100 -11.04 -10.22 8.72
C ASP A 100 -9.68 -10.83 8.34
N MET A 101 -9.29 -10.70 7.07
CA MET A 101 -8.00 -11.12 6.55
C MET A 101 -6.77 -10.49 7.25
N ILE A 102 -6.71 -9.16 7.39
CA ILE A 102 -5.59 -8.45 8.04
C ILE A 102 -5.55 -8.80 9.53
N SER A 103 -6.69 -8.78 10.22
CA SER A 103 -6.74 -9.12 11.65
C SER A 103 -6.24 -10.56 11.91
N MET A 104 -6.63 -11.52 11.07
CA MET A 104 -6.12 -12.91 11.14
C MET A 104 -4.60 -12.99 10.96
N LEU A 105 -3.99 -12.09 10.17
CA LEU A 105 -2.54 -12.00 10.02
C LEU A 105 -1.81 -11.45 11.24
N PHE A 106 -2.52 -10.91 12.26
CA PHE A 106 -1.92 -10.36 13.47
C PHE A 106 -2.39 -11.05 14.77
N ASN A 107 -3.54 -11.71 14.78
CA ASN A 107 -4.18 -12.33 15.95
C ASN A 107 -3.48 -13.59 16.53
N SER A 108 -2.38 -14.06 15.94
CA SER A 108 -1.59 -15.16 16.52
C SER A 108 -0.49 -14.60 17.45
N GLU A 109 -0.90 -14.12 18.63
CA GLU A 109 0.01 -13.51 19.62
C GLU A 109 0.98 -14.51 20.28
N THR A 110 0.70 -15.80 20.27
CA THR A 110 1.47 -16.81 21.04
C THR A 110 2.81 -17.22 20.43
N GLU A 111 3.18 -16.77 19.22
CA GLU A 111 4.37 -17.29 18.52
C GLU A 111 5.29 -16.22 17.90
N ARG A 112 5.02 -14.92 18.09
CA ARG A 112 5.80 -13.87 17.40
C ARG A 112 6.95 -13.35 18.24
N THR A 113 8.17 -13.59 17.77
CA THR A 113 9.40 -12.98 18.30
C THR A 113 9.52 -11.48 17.97
N ILE A 114 8.78 -10.97 16.97
CA ILE A 114 8.90 -9.58 16.49
C ILE A 114 7.57 -8.84 16.61
N SER A 115 7.54 -7.79 17.44
CA SER A 115 6.37 -6.92 17.63
C SER A 115 6.07 -6.07 16.38
N TYR A 116 4.82 -6.09 15.89
CA TYR A 116 4.40 -5.27 14.74
C TYR A 116 4.54 -3.78 15.01
N LYS A 117 4.33 -3.35 16.28
CA LYS A 117 4.53 -1.96 16.72
C LYS A 117 5.98 -1.53 16.50
N GLY A 118 6.92 -2.36 16.94
CA GLY A 118 8.36 -2.12 16.74
C GLY A 118 8.76 -2.10 15.26
N VAL A 119 8.15 -2.94 14.43
CA VAL A 119 8.39 -2.92 12.97
C VAL A 119 7.95 -1.60 12.35
N ILE A 120 6.74 -1.13 12.67
CA ILE A 120 6.21 0.14 12.15
C ILE A 120 7.12 1.31 12.59
N GLU A 121 7.46 1.38 13.88
CA GLU A 121 8.36 2.40 14.43
C GLU A 121 9.74 2.41 13.76
N HIS A 122 10.29 1.23 13.47
CA HIS A 122 11.58 1.11 12.80
C HIS A 122 11.51 1.36 11.30
N SER A 123 10.35 1.18 10.67
CA SER A 123 10.15 1.53 9.25
C SER A 123 10.21 3.04 9.03
N LEU A 124 9.73 3.80 10.00
CA LEU A 124 9.64 5.26 9.99
C LEU A 124 10.86 5.92 10.67
N ARG A 125 12.07 5.65 10.16
CA ARG A 125 13.32 6.26 10.68
C ARG A 125 13.76 7.51 9.92
N ASP A 126 13.44 7.61 8.63
CA ASP A 126 13.83 8.76 7.82
C ASP A 126 12.81 9.89 8.02
N SER A 127 13.30 11.09 8.32
CA SER A 127 12.45 12.27 8.56
C SER A 127 11.52 12.59 7.39
N PHE A 128 11.99 12.38 6.16
CA PHE A 128 11.23 12.71 4.96
C PHE A 128 10.16 11.66 4.66
N ILE A 129 10.45 10.40 4.96
CA ILE A 129 9.44 9.32 4.97
C ILE A 129 8.37 9.61 6.02
N VAL A 130 8.75 10.00 7.25
CA VAL A 130 7.80 10.35 8.32
C VAL A 130 6.89 11.50 7.88
N ILE A 131 7.47 12.59 7.38
CA ILE A 131 6.70 13.78 7.01
C ILE A 131 5.81 13.50 5.78
N SER A 132 6.31 12.76 4.79
CA SER A 132 5.52 12.33 3.63
C SER A 132 4.34 11.44 4.04
N SER A 133 4.57 10.49 4.95
CA SER A 133 3.53 9.63 5.49
C SER A 133 2.48 10.42 6.28
N TYR A 134 2.94 11.35 7.13
CA TYR A 134 2.07 12.26 7.87
C TYR A 134 1.22 13.13 6.93
N ARG A 135 1.80 13.63 5.83
CA ARG A 135 1.07 14.39 4.81
C ARG A 135 -0.06 13.56 4.19
N LEU A 136 0.23 12.32 3.79
CA LEU A 136 -0.79 11.41 3.25
C LEU A 136 -1.92 11.18 4.25
N TRP A 137 -1.59 10.96 5.52
CA TRP A 137 -2.58 10.80 6.59
C TRP A 137 -3.46 12.05 6.75
N ARG A 138 -2.87 13.24 6.81
CA ARG A 138 -3.58 14.50 7.06
C ARG A 138 -4.41 14.95 5.87
N GLU A 139 -3.81 14.99 4.69
CA GLU A 139 -4.39 15.60 3.49
C GLU A 139 -5.20 14.60 2.66
N LYS A 140 -4.89 13.29 2.72
CA LYS A 140 -5.45 12.24 1.86
C LYS A 140 -6.06 11.07 2.65
N LYS A 141 -6.85 11.36 3.70
CA LYS A 141 -7.41 10.37 4.65
C LYS A 141 -7.99 9.07 4.04
N LYS A 142 -8.73 9.18 2.92
CA LYS A 142 -9.32 8.01 2.24
C LYS A 142 -8.25 7.13 1.59
N TYR A 143 -7.35 7.74 0.82
CA TYR A 143 -6.22 7.03 0.21
C TYR A 143 -5.27 6.47 1.28
N PHE A 144 -5.03 7.22 2.36
CA PHE A 144 -4.22 6.75 3.49
C PHE A 144 -4.76 5.46 4.10
N SER A 145 -6.08 5.30 4.18
CA SER A 145 -6.69 4.06 4.63
C SER A 145 -6.30 2.87 3.74
N TYR A 146 -6.39 3.06 2.43
CA TYR A 146 -5.98 2.07 1.43
C TYR A 146 -4.47 1.74 1.48
N SER A 147 -3.62 2.76 1.65
CA SER A 147 -2.17 2.56 1.70
C SER A 147 -1.72 1.88 2.99
N ILE A 148 -2.35 2.18 4.12
CA ILE A 148 -2.09 1.48 5.39
C ILE A 148 -2.52 0.02 5.35
N GLU A 149 -3.68 -0.29 4.77
CA GLU A 149 -4.08 -1.70 4.57
C GLU A 149 -3.05 -2.45 3.72
N SER A 150 -2.55 -1.81 2.66
CA SER A 150 -1.50 -2.39 1.79
C SER A 150 -0.19 -2.60 2.55
N ALA A 151 0.20 -1.64 3.41
CA ALA A 151 1.37 -1.76 4.30
C ALA A 151 1.22 -2.89 5.33
N LEU A 152 0.06 -3.00 5.96
CA LEU A 152 -0.25 -4.03 6.95
C LEU A 152 -0.34 -5.42 6.31
N LEU A 153 -0.95 -5.55 5.13
CA LEU A 153 -0.94 -6.80 4.36
C LEU A 153 0.47 -7.22 3.99
N SER A 154 1.28 -6.30 3.46
CA SER A 154 2.67 -6.58 3.09
C SER A 154 3.47 -7.09 4.30
N MET A 155 3.31 -6.41 5.44
CA MET A 155 3.95 -6.81 6.69
C MET A 155 3.41 -8.15 7.22
N GLY A 156 2.11 -8.41 7.15
CA GLY A 156 1.47 -9.65 7.57
C GLY A 156 1.89 -10.86 6.73
N ILE A 157 2.06 -10.69 5.42
CA ILE A 157 2.63 -11.70 4.53
C ILE A 157 4.10 -11.94 4.89
N ALA A 158 4.89 -10.88 5.12
CA ALA A 158 6.27 -11.01 5.57
C ALA A 158 6.38 -11.81 6.88
N TYR A 159 5.46 -11.60 7.84
CA TYR A 159 5.38 -12.36 9.08
C TYR A 159 5.08 -13.85 8.89
N SER A 160 4.51 -14.21 7.75
CA SER A 160 4.20 -15.60 7.43
C SER A 160 5.42 -16.32 6.83
N VAL A 161 6.41 -15.58 6.33
CA VAL A 161 7.65 -16.17 5.77
C VAL A 161 8.48 -16.81 6.88
N GLU A 162 8.80 -18.10 6.72
CA GLU A 162 9.54 -18.88 7.74
C GLU A 162 11.04 -18.57 7.75
N MET A 163 11.58 -18.06 6.63
CA MET A 163 13.02 -17.76 6.51
C MET A 163 13.39 -16.41 7.14
N PRO A 164 14.46 -16.35 7.96
CA PRO A 164 14.86 -15.14 8.66
C PRO A 164 15.61 -14.18 7.72
N ILE A 165 14.89 -13.41 6.91
CA ILE A 165 15.48 -12.38 6.04
C ILE A 165 15.58 -11.07 6.81
N LYS A 166 16.80 -10.54 6.91
CA LYS A 166 17.07 -9.31 7.67
C LYS A 166 16.27 -8.14 7.07
N TYR A 167 15.62 -7.38 7.95
CA TYR A 167 14.80 -6.21 7.61
C TYR A 167 13.55 -6.46 6.73
N LEU A 168 13.19 -7.71 6.40
CA LEU A 168 12.06 -8.02 5.53
C LEU A 168 10.77 -7.34 5.97
N HIS A 169 10.35 -7.54 7.22
CA HIS A 169 9.13 -6.96 7.79
C HIS A 169 9.08 -5.43 7.67
N ARG A 170 10.21 -4.78 7.95
CA ARG A 170 10.36 -3.32 7.92
C ARG A 170 10.16 -2.79 6.51
N TYR A 171 10.86 -3.38 5.55
CA TYR A 171 10.80 -2.90 4.17
C TYR A 171 9.55 -3.38 3.44
N ALA A 172 8.93 -4.48 3.86
CA ALA A 172 7.61 -4.89 3.37
C ALA A 172 6.53 -3.88 3.78
N PHE A 173 6.53 -3.44 5.05
CA PHE A 173 5.63 -2.38 5.50
C PHE A 173 5.83 -1.09 4.69
N LEU A 174 7.08 -0.65 4.56
CA LEU A 174 7.41 0.58 3.83
C LEU A 174 7.04 0.50 2.34
N ALA A 175 7.31 -0.63 1.71
CA ALA A 175 6.98 -0.86 0.30
C ALA A 175 5.46 -0.86 0.08
N GLY A 176 4.71 -1.55 0.94
CA GLY A 176 3.25 -1.58 0.88
C GLY A 176 2.60 -0.20 1.11
N LEU A 177 3.20 0.63 1.97
CA LEU A 177 2.73 2.00 2.23
C LEU A 177 2.81 2.90 0.99
N PHE A 178 3.77 2.65 0.09
CA PHE A 178 4.08 3.53 -1.05
C PHE A 178 3.93 2.88 -2.42
N MET A 179 3.49 1.61 -2.50
CA MET A 179 3.39 0.88 -3.77
C MET A 179 2.49 1.57 -4.81
N ASP A 180 1.48 2.32 -4.37
CA ASP A 180 0.53 3.06 -5.20
C ASP A 180 0.60 4.57 -4.99
N LEU A 181 1.76 5.09 -4.62
CA LEU A 181 1.92 6.52 -4.29
C LEU A 181 1.44 7.44 -5.43
N ALA A 182 1.64 7.03 -6.68
CA ALA A 182 1.12 7.71 -7.86
C ALA A 182 -0.39 8.03 -7.82
N LEU A 183 -1.18 7.21 -7.12
CA LEU A 183 -2.63 7.34 -7.07
C LEU A 183 -3.13 8.21 -5.89
N SER A 184 -2.23 8.77 -5.08
CA SER A 184 -2.62 9.48 -3.84
C SER A 184 -3.42 10.76 -4.06
N GLU A 185 -3.31 11.35 -5.26
CA GLU A 185 -3.96 12.60 -5.64
C GLU A 185 -5.30 12.41 -6.37
N ASN A 186 -5.67 11.17 -6.70
CA ASN A 186 -6.87 10.85 -7.47
C ASN A 186 -7.68 9.72 -6.81
N GLU A 187 -8.82 9.35 -7.40
CA GLU A 187 -9.65 8.26 -6.90
C GLU A 187 -9.44 6.94 -7.67
N TYR A 188 -8.46 6.87 -8.58
CA TYR A 188 -8.21 5.66 -9.37
C TYR A 188 -7.75 4.47 -8.53
N TRP A 189 -7.22 4.70 -7.31
CA TRP A 189 -6.93 3.62 -6.36
C TRP A 189 -8.17 2.82 -5.95
N LYS A 190 -9.39 3.33 -6.12
CA LYS A 190 -10.64 2.59 -5.86
C LYS A 190 -11.04 1.68 -7.02
N ILE A 191 -10.53 1.96 -8.21
CA ILE A 191 -10.93 1.29 -9.44
C ILE A 191 -9.96 0.14 -9.70
N PRO A 192 -10.45 -1.02 -10.13
CA PRO A 192 -9.56 -2.13 -10.46
C PRO A 192 -8.70 -1.83 -11.68
N LEU A 193 -7.40 -2.06 -11.57
CA LEU A 193 -6.45 -1.93 -12.68
C LEU A 193 -6.58 -3.15 -13.60
N GLN A 194 -6.69 -2.93 -14.92
CA GLN A 194 -6.99 -4.03 -15.86
C GLN A 194 -5.96 -4.21 -16.99
N ARG A 195 -5.11 -3.20 -17.26
CA ARG A 195 -4.12 -3.25 -18.36
C ARG A 195 -2.69 -3.32 -17.83
N ASP A 196 -1.92 -4.28 -18.33
CA ASP A 196 -0.50 -4.46 -17.97
C ASP A 196 0.32 -3.18 -18.18
N ALA A 197 0.15 -2.52 -19.33
CA ALA A 197 0.87 -1.29 -19.64
C ALA A 197 0.59 -0.17 -18.62
N GLN A 198 -0.65 -0.03 -18.17
CA GLN A 198 -1.02 0.96 -17.15
C GLN A 198 -0.43 0.60 -15.79
N MET A 199 -0.51 -0.67 -15.38
CA MET A 199 0.08 -1.13 -14.12
C MET A 199 1.60 -0.92 -14.11
N MET A 200 2.28 -1.20 -15.22
CA MET A 200 3.71 -0.97 -15.38
C MET A 200 4.05 0.52 -15.26
N GLN A 201 3.35 1.39 -15.99
CA GLN A 201 3.58 2.84 -15.92
C GLN A 201 3.30 3.41 -14.52
N LEU A 202 2.25 2.94 -13.85
CA LEU A 202 1.95 3.30 -12.46
C LEU A 202 3.05 2.85 -11.50
N ALA A 203 3.51 1.61 -11.63
CA ALA A 203 4.58 1.06 -10.79
C ALA A 203 5.89 1.82 -10.99
N ASP A 204 6.26 2.12 -12.24
CA ASP A 204 7.42 2.95 -12.59
C ASP A 204 7.29 4.35 -11.99
N PHE A 205 6.12 4.98 -12.10
CA PHE A 205 5.91 6.31 -11.57
C PHE A 205 5.90 6.33 -10.03
N SER A 206 5.23 5.39 -9.36
CA SER A 206 5.28 5.22 -7.91
C SER A 206 6.70 4.99 -7.41
N SER A 207 7.49 4.18 -8.12
CA SER A 207 8.91 3.96 -7.83
C SER A 207 9.72 5.27 -7.93
N SER A 208 9.48 6.07 -8.98
CA SER A 208 10.13 7.37 -9.16
C SER A 208 9.77 8.37 -8.05
N LEU A 209 8.50 8.41 -7.62
CA LEU A 209 8.07 9.21 -6.46
C LEU A 209 8.67 8.67 -5.15
N GLY A 210 8.85 7.35 -5.05
CA GLY A 210 9.58 6.70 -3.97
C GLY A 210 11.00 7.25 -3.80
N ARG A 211 11.72 7.47 -4.90
CA ARG A 211 13.04 8.13 -4.88
C ARG A 211 12.96 9.54 -4.30
N LYS A 212 11.95 10.31 -4.70
CA LYS A 212 11.71 11.69 -4.23
C LYS A 212 11.48 11.79 -2.74
N ILE A 213 10.85 10.78 -2.14
CA ILE A 213 10.59 10.74 -0.69
C ILE A 213 11.69 10.05 0.13
N GLY A 214 12.75 9.57 -0.52
CA GLY A 214 13.88 8.92 0.15
C GLY A 214 13.73 7.42 0.42
N LEU A 215 12.94 6.69 -0.36
CA LEU A 215 12.88 5.22 -0.26
C LEU A 215 14.19 4.58 -0.74
N PRO A 216 14.75 3.58 -0.05
CA PRO A 216 15.93 2.85 -0.54
C PRO A 216 15.71 2.24 -1.93
N SER A 217 16.75 2.16 -2.76
CA SER A 217 16.67 1.69 -4.15
C SER A 217 16.07 0.29 -4.30
N PHE A 218 16.37 -0.64 -3.38
CA PHE A 218 15.76 -1.97 -3.41
C PHE A 218 14.26 -1.97 -3.08
N VAL A 219 13.78 -0.99 -2.28
CA VAL A 219 12.34 -0.79 -2.06
C VAL A 219 11.70 -0.19 -3.31
N GLN A 220 12.37 0.80 -3.93
CA GLN A 220 11.93 1.36 -5.21
C GLN A 220 11.83 0.28 -6.30
N GLU A 221 12.78 -0.66 -6.32
CA GLU A 221 12.80 -1.79 -7.26
C GLU A 221 11.64 -2.75 -7.03
N ALA A 222 11.35 -3.07 -5.76
CA ALA A 222 10.19 -3.86 -5.42
C ALA A 222 8.88 -3.19 -5.88
N ILE A 223 8.73 -1.88 -5.62
CA ILE A 223 7.59 -1.08 -6.09
C ILE A 223 7.53 -1.06 -7.62
N ARG A 224 8.65 -1.05 -8.33
CA ARG A 224 8.66 -1.03 -9.80
C ARG A 224 8.17 -2.35 -10.42
N ARG A 225 8.46 -3.49 -9.77
CA ARG A 225 8.32 -4.83 -10.37
C ARG A 225 7.19 -5.69 -9.81
N HIS A 226 6.35 -5.13 -8.95
CA HIS A 226 5.28 -5.89 -8.30
C HIS A 226 4.02 -6.12 -9.16
N TRP A 227 3.97 -5.60 -10.39
CA TRP A 227 2.84 -5.87 -11.31
C TRP A 227 2.89 -7.31 -11.83
N ILE A 228 1.73 -7.87 -12.19
CA ILE A 228 1.59 -9.27 -12.60
C ILE A 228 1.17 -9.33 -14.09
N PRO A 229 2.06 -9.77 -15.00
CA PRO A 229 1.76 -9.82 -16.43
C PRO A 229 0.68 -10.84 -16.79
N GLY A 230 -0.16 -10.50 -17.76
CA GLY A 230 -1.19 -11.41 -18.30
C GLY A 230 -2.25 -11.82 -17.28
N MET A 231 -2.20 -11.21 -16.08
CA MET A 231 -3.28 -11.30 -15.13
C MET A 231 -4.37 -10.40 -15.67
N TYR A 232 -5.30 -11.00 -16.42
CA TYR A 232 -6.63 -10.43 -16.52
C TYR A 232 -7.12 -10.18 -15.09
N TRP A 233 -8.01 -9.25 -14.82
CA TRP A 233 -8.52 -9.06 -13.45
C TRP A 233 -10.02 -9.32 -13.36
N GLY A 234 -10.68 -9.73 -14.45
CA GLY A 234 -12.04 -10.29 -14.44
C GLY A 234 -13.19 -9.32 -14.34
N GLY A 235 -14.30 -9.64 -15.01
CA GLY A 235 -15.59 -8.98 -14.87
C GLY A 235 -15.87 -7.98 -16.00
N GLY A 236 -16.84 -8.32 -16.86
CA GLY A 236 -17.48 -7.39 -17.79
C GLY A 236 -18.36 -6.38 -17.05
N GLY A 237 -17.72 -5.50 -16.29
CA GLY A 237 -18.31 -4.26 -15.75
C GLY A 237 -17.99 -3.06 -16.65
N PRO A 238 -18.74 -1.95 -16.52
CA PRO A 238 -18.89 -0.93 -17.55
C PRO A 238 -17.56 -0.23 -17.86
N GLU A 239 -17.28 -0.08 -19.16
CA GLU A 239 -16.16 0.60 -19.83
C GLU A 239 -14.77 0.46 -19.17
N GLU A 240 -13.81 -0.06 -19.94
CA GLU A 240 -12.39 -0.01 -19.60
C GLU A 240 -11.99 1.44 -19.30
N LEU A 241 -11.98 1.82 -18.02
CA LEU A 241 -11.65 3.17 -17.64
C LEU A 241 -10.16 3.38 -17.88
N GLU A 242 -9.85 4.16 -18.91
CA GLU A 242 -8.49 4.54 -19.21
C GLU A 242 -7.98 5.51 -18.14
N LEU A 243 -6.85 5.16 -17.53
CA LEU A 243 -6.19 6.05 -16.59
C LEU A 243 -5.65 7.26 -17.35
N ASP A 244 -6.01 8.45 -16.89
CA ASP A 244 -5.39 9.68 -17.33
C ASP A 244 -4.00 9.80 -16.70
N MET A 245 -3.00 9.27 -17.41
CA MET A 245 -1.61 9.27 -16.96
C MET A 245 -1.01 10.67 -16.91
N GLU A 246 -1.50 11.61 -17.71
CA GLU A 246 -1.06 13.00 -17.67
C GLU A 246 -1.47 13.63 -16.33
N ARG A 247 -2.74 13.47 -15.95
CA ARG A 247 -3.24 13.89 -14.63
C ARG A 247 -2.55 13.19 -13.47
N ILE A 248 -2.28 11.89 -13.59
CA ILE A 248 -1.53 11.16 -12.55
C ILE A 248 -0.11 11.72 -12.42
N SER A 249 0.53 12.07 -13.53
CA SER A 249 1.91 12.55 -13.55
C SER A 249 2.10 13.94 -12.93
N ASP A 250 1.03 14.72 -12.77
CA ASP A 250 1.00 16.00 -12.06
C ASP A 250 0.95 15.80 -10.53
N HIS A 251 1.90 15.02 -10.02
CA HIS A 251 1.96 14.66 -8.60
C HIS A 251 2.84 15.66 -7.81
N PRO A 252 2.40 16.20 -6.66
CA PRO A 252 3.15 17.20 -5.89
C PRO A 252 4.57 16.76 -5.50
N PHE A 253 4.78 15.48 -5.22
CA PHE A 253 6.10 14.94 -4.89
C PHE A 253 7.10 14.93 -6.07
N LYS A 254 6.65 15.09 -7.32
CA LYS A 254 7.55 15.20 -8.48
C LYS A 254 8.43 16.44 -8.40
N LEU A 255 7.95 17.49 -7.73
CA LEU A 255 8.67 18.76 -7.54
C LEU A 255 9.80 18.64 -6.52
N PHE A 256 9.89 17.54 -5.78
CA PHE A 256 10.97 17.36 -4.82
C PHE A 256 12.29 17.06 -5.53
N GLN A 257 13.39 17.46 -4.91
CA GLN A 257 14.71 17.05 -5.36
C GLN A 257 14.93 15.59 -5.02
N ASP A 258 15.73 14.90 -5.83
CA ASP A 258 16.12 13.54 -5.50
C ASP A 258 17.00 13.57 -4.25
N LYS A 259 16.67 12.71 -3.29
CA LYS A 259 17.45 12.61 -2.07
C LYS A 259 18.64 11.68 -2.31
N GLU A 260 19.81 12.08 -1.85
CA GLU A 260 20.91 11.13 -1.68
C GLU A 260 20.59 10.22 -0.50
N ILE A 261 20.45 8.93 -0.79
CA ILE A 261 20.07 7.93 0.20
C ILE A 261 21.30 7.11 0.53
N LYS A 262 21.66 7.07 1.80
CA LYS A 262 22.64 6.10 2.29
C LYS A 262 21.98 4.73 2.29
N GLU A 263 22.31 3.93 1.28
CA GLU A 263 21.77 2.59 1.13
C GLU A 263 22.22 1.68 2.29
N PRO A 264 21.29 1.00 2.97
CA PRO A 264 21.66 -0.05 3.91
C PRO A 264 22.19 -1.27 3.14
N GLU A 265 23.14 -1.97 3.74
CA GLU A 265 23.57 -3.27 3.23
C GLU A 265 22.47 -4.30 3.44
N VAL A 266 22.01 -4.90 2.34
CA VAL A 266 20.89 -5.85 2.32
C VAL A 266 21.24 -7.07 1.48
N GLU A 267 20.68 -8.21 1.87
CA GLU A 267 20.78 -9.47 1.15
C GLU A 267 20.02 -9.36 -0.19
N PRO A 268 20.55 -9.88 -1.32
CA PRO A 268 19.85 -9.87 -2.62
C PRO A 268 18.45 -10.49 -2.56
N GLU A 269 18.29 -11.52 -1.73
CA GLU A 269 17.02 -12.22 -1.49
C GLU A 269 15.93 -11.28 -0.97
N LEU A 270 16.29 -10.25 -0.20
CA LEU A 270 15.33 -9.27 0.32
C LEU A 270 14.52 -8.65 -0.82
N VAL A 271 15.17 -8.26 -1.91
CA VAL A 271 14.50 -7.57 -3.03
C VAL A 271 13.48 -8.49 -3.69
N GLU A 272 13.87 -9.73 -3.95
CA GLU A 272 13.02 -10.75 -4.57
C GLU A 272 11.82 -11.12 -3.68
N TYR A 273 12.02 -11.16 -2.36
CA TYR A 273 10.94 -11.36 -1.40
C TYR A 273 9.98 -10.17 -1.35
N LEU A 274 10.51 -8.94 -1.35
CA LEU A 274 9.69 -7.73 -1.39
C LEU A 274 8.84 -7.65 -2.67
N ILE A 275 9.43 -7.96 -3.83
CA ILE A 275 8.70 -8.01 -5.12
C ILE A 275 7.51 -8.98 -5.01
N GLU A 276 7.77 -10.19 -4.50
CA GLU A 276 6.74 -11.23 -4.43
C GLU A 276 5.65 -10.91 -3.41
N ILE A 277 6.01 -10.36 -2.25
CA ILE A 277 5.05 -9.88 -1.25
C ILE A 277 4.14 -8.82 -1.87
N LEU A 278 4.70 -7.83 -2.57
CA LEU A 278 3.91 -6.77 -3.20
C LEU A 278 3.03 -7.29 -4.34
N LYS A 279 3.45 -8.33 -5.09
CA LYS A 279 2.59 -9.00 -6.08
C LYS A 279 1.37 -9.61 -5.41
N ILE A 280 1.55 -10.32 -4.30
CA ILE A 280 0.45 -10.88 -3.52
C ILE A 280 -0.48 -9.75 -3.05
N VAL A 281 0.07 -8.66 -2.48
CA VAL A 281 -0.75 -7.52 -2.03
C VAL A 281 -1.52 -6.88 -3.17
N ARG A 282 -0.88 -6.64 -4.32
CA ARG A 282 -1.54 -6.16 -5.53
C ARG A 282 -2.71 -7.06 -5.90
N PHE A 283 -2.48 -8.38 -5.92
CA PHE A 283 -3.54 -9.33 -6.23
C PHE A 283 -4.73 -9.24 -5.28
N LEU A 284 -4.46 -9.22 -3.98
CA LEU A 284 -5.50 -9.11 -2.96
C LEU A 284 -6.28 -7.80 -3.13
N LYS A 285 -5.59 -6.65 -3.25
CA LYS A 285 -6.25 -5.35 -3.38
C LYS A 285 -7.06 -5.21 -4.66
N GLU A 286 -6.56 -5.64 -5.82
CA GLU A 286 -7.33 -5.58 -7.07
C GLU A 286 -8.53 -6.53 -7.05
N THR A 287 -8.42 -7.68 -6.39
CA THR A 287 -9.54 -8.62 -6.20
C THR A 287 -10.60 -8.02 -5.26
N MET A 288 -10.18 -7.42 -4.15
CA MET A 288 -11.08 -6.79 -3.17
C MET A 288 -11.93 -5.66 -3.76
N LYS A 289 -11.40 -4.89 -4.72
CA LYS A 289 -12.16 -3.84 -5.42
C LYS A 289 -13.33 -4.39 -6.26
N LYS A 290 -13.34 -5.70 -6.55
CA LYS A 290 -14.35 -6.35 -7.42
C LYS A 290 -15.30 -7.25 -6.65
N VAL A 291 -14.85 -7.82 -5.55
CA VAL A 291 -15.69 -8.69 -4.72
C VAL A 291 -16.65 -7.83 -3.92
N PRO A 292 -17.98 -8.08 -3.99
CA PRO A 292 -18.94 -7.35 -3.17
C PRO A 292 -18.61 -7.53 -1.69
N ASP A 293 -18.66 -6.44 -0.93
CA ASP A 293 -18.40 -6.45 0.51
C ASP A 293 -19.51 -7.21 1.25
N ASN A 294 -19.29 -8.50 1.51
CA ASN A 294 -20.20 -9.39 2.24
C ASN A 294 -19.42 -10.41 3.08
N GLU A 295 -20.14 -11.22 3.87
CA GLU A 295 -19.56 -12.22 4.78
C GLU A 295 -18.64 -13.26 4.09
N ASN A 296 -18.67 -13.38 2.76
CA ASN A 296 -17.85 -14.32 2.00
C ASN A 296 -16.66 -13.68 1.27
N THR A 297 -16.36 -12.39 1.49
CA THR A 297 -15.26 -11.67 0.81
C THR A 297 -13.92 -12.37 1.01
N SER A 298 -13.52 -12.63 2.26
CA SER A 298 -12.26 -13.31 2.62
C SER A 298 -12.15 -14.69 1.99
N LYS A 299 -13.23 -15.49 2.05
CA LYS A 299 -13.30 -16.81 1.43
C LYS A 299 -13.11 -16.75 -0.09
N THR A 300 -13.75 -15.78 -0.74
CA THR A 300 -13.68 -15.61 -2.21
C THR A 300 -12.28 -15.23 -2.64
N ILE A 301 -11.66 -14.26 -1.95
CA ILE A 301 -10.30 -13.81 -2.23
C ILE A 301 -9.29 -14.94 -2.04
N LEU A 302 -9.36 -15.67 -0.92
CA LEU A 302 -8.44 -16.79 -0.66
C LEU A 302 -8.60 -17.94 -1.65
N THR A 303 -9.83 -18.20 -2.10
CA THR A 303 -10.11 -19.17 -3.17
C THR A 303 -9.43 -18.77 -4.47
N MET A 304 -9.58 -17.51 -4.89
CA MET A 304 -8.94 -17.00 -6.11
C MET A 304 -7.42 -16.97 -5.97
N PHE A 305 -6.90 -16.64 -4.79
CA PHE A 305 -5.47 -16.65 -4.50
C PHE A 305 -4.88 -18.06 -4.60
N ALA A 306 -5.46 -19.03 -3.91
CA ALA A 306 -5.01 -20.42 -3.91
C ALA A 306 -5.05 -21.04 -5.32
N TYR A 307 -6.05 -20.69 -6.12
CA TYR A 307 -6.14 -21.09 -7.51
C TYR A 307 -4.97 -20.54 -8.36
N ASN A 308 -4.62 -19.26 -8.19
CA ASN A 308 -3.52 -18.64 -8.93
C ASN A 308 -2.13 -19.11 -8.43
N LEU A 309 -2.01 -19.47 -7.15
CA LEU A 309 -0.81 -20.13 -6.63
C LEU A 309 -0.52 -21.44 -7.36
N GLU A 310 -1.54 -22.31 -7.53
CA GLU A 310 -1.39 -23.58 -8.24
C GLU A 310 -1.07 -23.41 -9.74
N LYS A 311 -1.49 -22.28 -10.30
CA LYS A 311 -1.07 -21.85 -11.65
C LYS A 311 0.37 -21.36 -11.72
N LYS A 312 1.12 -21.34 -10.61
CA LYS A 312 2.49 -20.88 -10.48
C LYS A 312 2.67 -19.38 -10.79
N ILE A 313 1.63 -18.58 -10.51
CA ILE A 313 1.69 -17.12 -10.59
C ILE A 313 2.52 -16.53 -9.44
N PHE A 314 2.43 -17.16 -8.26
CA PHE A 314 3.13 -16.74 -7.04
C PHE A 314 4.20 -17.76 -6.62
N LYS A 315 5.25 -17.30 -5.93
CA LYS A 315 6.27 -18.18 -5.34
C LYS A 315 5.69 -18.91 -4.13
N GLU A 316 5.74 -20.24 -4.16
CA GLU A 316 5.17 -21.11 -3.12
C GLU A 316 5.78 -20.86 -1.74
N GLU A 317 7.09 -20.60 -1.68
CA GLU A 317 7.83 -20.29 -0.44
C GLU A 317 7.25 -19.11 0.37
N ILE A 318 6.56 -18.17 -0.29
CA ILE A 318 5.96 -16.99 0.36
C ILE A 318 4.44 -17.15 0.48
N ALA A 319 3.80 -17.68 -0.56
CA ALA A 319 2.35 -17.80 -0.62
C ALA A 319 1.78 -18.93 0.25
N GLU A 320 2.46 -20.08 0.37
CA GLU A 320 1.97 -21.21 1.17
C GLU A 320 1.90 -20.89 2.67
N PRO A 321 2.96 -20.34 3.31
CA PRO A 321 2.89 -20.00 4.72
C PRO A 321 1.80 -18.96 5.03
N PHE A 322 1.59 -18.00 4.13
CA PHE A 322 0.50 -17.03 4.23
C PHE A 322 -0.87 -17.70 4.20
N ILE A 323 -1.13 -18.59 3.23
CA ILE A 323 -2.40 -19.31 3.11
C ILE A 323 -2.69 -20.15 4.36
N LYS A 324 -1.67 -20.81 4.92
CA LYS A 324 -1.80 -21.64 6.12
C LYS A 324 -2.26 -20.87 7.38
N LYS A 325 -2.15 -19.54 7.40
CA LYS A 325 -2.71 -18.71 8.49
C LYS A 325 -4.24 -18.74 8.51
N PHE A 326 -4.89 -19.04 7.39
CA PHE A 326 -6.34 -19.02 7.22
C PHE A 326 -6.98 -20.39 7.43
N LYS A 327 -6.71 -21.03 8.57
CA LYS A 327 -7.18 -22.41 8.90
C LYS A 327 -8.68 -22.60 8.73
N THR A 328 -9.48 -21.58 9.04
CA THR A 328 -10.94 -21.60 8.89
C THR A 328 -11.40 -21.89 7.46
N TYR A 329 -10.55 -21.65 6.45
CA TYR A 329 -10.85 -21.85 5.03
C TYR A 329 -10.06 -23.01 4.39
N GLU A 330 -9.31 -23.79 5.18
CA GLU A 330 -8.39 -24.85 4.69
C GLU A 330 -9.08 -25.84 3.75
N ALA A 331 -10.22 -26.42 4.15
CA ALA A 331 -10.96 -27.38 3.33
C ALA A 331 -11.44 -26.81 1.97
N ILE A 332 -11.73 -25.50 1.93
CA ILE A 332 -12.17 -24.80 0.72
C ILE A 332 -10.98 -24.53 -0.20
N ILE A 333 -9.86 -24.12 0.40
CA ILE A 333 -8.59 -23.88 -0.28
C ILE A 333 -8.09 -25.18 -0.93
N ASP A 334 -8.07 -26.29 -0.20
CA ASP A 334 -7.61 -27.60 -0.71
C ASP A 334 -8.44 -28.08 -1.90
N ARG A 335 -9.77 -27.95 -1.80
CA ARG A 335 -10.68 -28.27 -2.91
C ARG A 335 -10.35 -27.43 -4.15
N MET A 336 -10.08 -26.15 -3.97
CA MET A 336 -9.80 -25.24 -5.08
C MET A 336 -8.45 -25.50 -5.72
N ARG A 337 -7.45 -25.88 -4.92
CA ARG A 337 -6.15 -26.32 -5.41
C ARG A 337 -6.26 -27.58 -6.26
N ALA A 338 -7.07 -28.56 -5.83
CA ALA A 338 -7.33 -29.77 -6.61
C ALA A 338 -7.95 -29.44 -7.98
N ILE A 339 -8.93 -28.52 -8.02
CA ILE A 339 -9.54 -28.05 -9.28
C ILE A 339 -8.49 -27.40 -10.19
N ALA A 340 -7.65 -26.50 -9.65
CA ALA A 340 -6.61 -25.81 -10.41
C ALA A 340 -5.61 -26.79 -11.05
N LYS A 341 -5.20 -27.84 -10.30
CA LYS A 341 -4.30 -28.89 -10.80
C LYS A 341 -4.89 -29.65 -11.98
N ILE A 342 -6.18 -29.98 -11.92
CA ILE A 342 -6.90 -30.65 -13.01
C ILE A 342 -7.00 -29.71 -14.22
N GLU A 343 -7.40 -28.46 -14.02
CA GLU A 343 -7.54 -27.48 -15.13
C GLU A 343 -6.22 -27.16 -15.83
N LYS A 344 -5.08 -27.22 -15.14
CA LYS A 344 -3.76 -27.04 -15.74
C LYS A 344 -3.41 -28.16 -16.73
N GLN A 345 -4.05 -29.33 -16.62
CA GLN A 345 -3.89 -30.45 -17.55
C GLN A 345 -4.79 -30.32 -18.78
N CYS A 346 -5.73 -29.36 -18.80
CA CYS A 346 -6.61 -29.12 -19.93
C CYS A 346 -5.87 -28.39 -21.08
N GLN A 347 -6.13 -28.82 -22.31
CA GLN A 347 -5.48 -28.28 -23.53
C GLN A 347 -5.72 -26.78 -23.74
N TYR A 348 -6.88 -26.28 -23.32
CA TYR A 348 -7.20 -24.86 -23.30
C TYR A 348 -7.44 -24.45 -21.86
N PRO A 349 -6.65 -23.55 -21.27
CA PRO A 349 -6.91 -23.08 -19.92
C PRO A 349 -8.26 -22.36 -19.92
N PRO A 350 -9.27 -22.80 -19.14
CA PRO A 350 -10.49 -22.01 -19.03
C PRO A 350 -10.13 -20.67 -18.41
N ALA A 351 -10.72 -19.61 -18.96
CA ALA A 351 -10.66 -18.27 -18.41
C ALA A 351 -10.88 -18.38 -16.89
N ALA A 352 -9.87 -18.00 -16.10
CA ALA A 352 -9.82 -18.07 -14.64
C ALA A 352 -10.91 -17.22 -13.92
N TRP A 353 -11.99 -16.85 -14.61
CA TRP A 353 -12.76 -15.63 -14.41
C TRP A 353 -14.27 -15.82 -14.39
N ALA A 354 -14.79 -17.02 -14.69
CA ALA A 354 -16.21 -17.30 -14.52
C ALA A 354 -16.46 -17.71 -13.05
N TYR A 355 -16.60 -16.72 -12.15
CA TYR A 355 -17.20 -16.94 -10.82
C TYR A 355 -18.62 -16.36 -10.74
N PRO A 356 -19.57 -17.05 -10.08
CA PRO A 356 -19.36 -18.32 -9.38
C PRO A 356 -19.11 -19.45 -10.37
N LYS A 357 -18.01 -20.20 -10.19
CA LYS A 357 -17.79 -21.41 -10.97
C LYS A 357 -19.02 -22.28 -10.72
N PRO A 358 -19.61 -22.90 -11.75
CA PRO A 358 -20.72 -23.83 -11.56
C PRO A 358 -20.36 -24.85 -10.48
N GLN A 359 -21.31 -25.14 -9.59
CA GLN A 359 -21.13 -26.03 -8.45
C GLN A 359 -20.47 -27.36 -8.88
N ALA A 360 -19.17 -27.57 -8.65
CA ALA A 360 -18.45 -28.84 -8.84
C ALA A 360 -18.52 -29.56 -10.22
N THR A 361 -19.45 -29.23 -11.13
CA THR A 361 -19.93 -30.17 -12.15
C THR A 361 -19.75 -29.71 -13.60
N GLN A 362 -19.06 -28.62 -13.89
CA GLN A 362 -18.83 -28.24 -15.30
C GLN A 362 -17.38 -27.83 -15.54
N VAL A 363 -16.53 -28.84 -15.77
CA VAL A 363 -15.21 -28.68 -16.41
C VAL A 363 -15.32 -29.30 -17.80
N LEU A 364 -15.28 -28.48 -18.86
CA LEU A 364 -15.34 -28.94 -20.24
C LEU A 364 -13.93 -29.33 -20.72
N CYS A 365 -13.66 -30.63 -20.86
CA CYS A 365 -12.46 -31.17 -21.49
C CYS A 365 -12.77 -31.52 -22.96
N LYS A 366 -12.04 -30.98 -23.95
CA LYS A 366 -12.38 -31.18 -25.38
C LYS A 366 -11.85 -32.48 -26.02
N ASN A 367 -11.10 -33.32 -25.32
CA ASN A 367 -10.70 -34.62 -25.87
C ASN A 367 -11.03 -35.71 -24.86
N ASN A 368 -11.37 -36.91 -25.34
CA ASN A 368 -11.61 -38.14 -24.56
C ASN A 368 -10.40 -38.46 -23.67
N VAL A 369 -10.24 -37.71 -22.58
CA VAL A 369 -9.31 -38.00 -21.50
C VAL A 369 -10.14 -38.76 -20.48
N GLU A 370 -10.23 -40.07 -20.66
CA GLU A 370 -10.91 -40.99 -19.73
C GLU A 370 -10.30 -40.95 -18.32
N SER A 371 -9.11 -40.36 -18.18
CA SER A 371 -8.43 -40.14 -16.90
C SER A 371 -8.88 -38.87 -16.16
N CYS A 372 -9.90 -38.14 -16.63
CA CYS A 372 -10.49 -37.06 -15.86
C CYS A 372 -11.33 -37.66 -14.71
N PRO A 373 -10.96 -37.45 -13.44
CA PRO A 373 -11.57 -38.15 -12.30
C PRO A 373 -13.05 -37.80 -12.03
N PHE A 374 -13.61 -36.83 -12.77
CA PHE A 374 -15.02 -36.43 -12.71
C PHE A 374 -15.79 -36.71 -14.01
N TYR A 375 -15.25 -37.55 -14.91
CA TYR A 375 -15.99 -38.00 -16.09
C TYR A 375 -17.03 -39.05 -15.68
N GLU A 376 -18.31 -38.69 -15.73
CA GLU A 376 -19.42 -39.63 -15.59
C GLU A 376 -19.92 -40.07 -16.98
N ARG A 377 -20.05 -41.39 -17.21
CA ARG A 377 -20.59 -41.93 -18.46
C ARG A 377 -22.08 -41.55 -18.61
N GLY A 378 -22.42 -40.84 -19.69
CA GLY A 378 -23.80 -40.44 -20.01
C GLY A 378 -24.02 -38.92 -20.18
N TRP A 379 -22.96 -38.12 -20.10
CA TRP A 379 -23.04 -36.67 -20.30
C TRP A 379 -23.03 -36.30 -21.78
N ASP A 380 -24.10 -35.64 -22.23
CA ASP A 380 -24.32 -35.26 -23.63
C ASP A 380 -23.68 -33.89 -23.91
N LEU A 381 -22.52 -33.89 -24.56
CA LEU A 381 -21.80 -32.69 -24.99
C LEU A 381 -22.52 -32.06 -26.21
N LYS A 382 -23.59 -31.29 -25.98
CA LYS A 382 -24.06 -30.37 -27.02
C LYS A 382 -23.08 -29.20 -27.14
N ILE A 383 -22.23 -29.30 -28.15
CA ILE A 383 -21.46 -28.19 -28.69
C ILE A 383 -22.48 -27.13 -29.14
N VAL A 384 -22.59 -26.03 -28.40
CA VAL A 384 -23.18 -24.81 -28.95
C VAL A 384 -22.10 -24.19 -29.84
N SER A 385 -22.21 -24.44 -31.14
CA SER A 385 -21.48 -23.68 -32.15
C SER A 385 -22.41 -22.63 -32.75
N GLN A 386 -21.89 -21.40 -32.76
CA GLN A 386 -22.42 -20.12 -33.26
C GLN A 386 -23.27 -19.32 -32.27
#